data_AF-A0AAD8GZ71-F1
#
_entry.id   AF-A0AAD8GZ71-F1
#
_cell.length_a   1.000
_cell.length_b   1.000
_cell.length_c   1.000
_cell.angle_alpha   90.00
_cell.angle_beta   90.00
_cell.angle_gamma   90.00
#
_symmetry.space_group_name_H-M   'P 1'
#
loop_
_entity.id
_entity.type
_entity.pdbx_description
1 polymer ?
#
loop_
_entity_poly.entity_id
_entity_poly.type
_entity_poly.pdbx_seq_one_letter_code
_entity_poly.pdbx_strand_id
1 'polypeptide(L)'
;MEEQSFLIQQQLIQTLLNYNQDYTSNTTSLNTNQDLENPSSVSSNHHDSDDHNSILPTIPLFLNSSKNRKTLHRCRSSPALTVMHDTRENVSKPVPSSASLVKQAALLLIVYLFLGVLIYAFNRDHFSGIETNPFIDAIYFCIVTMCTIGYGDIAPSSAAAKIFACLFVLVGFGFIDILLSGVVNYVLDLQENMILTGIEENSVEGFSVKNYIYDKAKGRMRIRLKVGLAIGVVFCCIGFGSVVLYYMEELSVIDSFYLSVMSVTTVGYGDRAFKSPQGRLFASVWLLFSTLAVARAFLYLAEARIDKRHRRIAKWVLHREITVEDLVAADLNHNGFISKSEYVVYKLKEMGKIGEKDVLQICDQFNKLDRNNSGKLTLPDLLGRRL
;
A
#
# COMPACT_ATOMS: atom_id res chain seq x y z
N MET A 1 -47.15 -7.40 -5.59
CA MET A 1 -45.77 -7.78 -5.96
C MET A 1 -44.81 -7.69 -4.77
N GLU A 2 -44.96 -6.72 -3.86
CA GLU A 2 -44.06 -6.61 -2.69
C GLU A 2 -44.27 -7.71 -1.63
N GLU A 3 -45.48 -8.23 -1.47
CA GLU A 3 -45.78 -9.26 -0.47
C GLU A 3 -45.11 -10.62 -0.77
N GLN A 4 -44.98 -10.99 -2.06
CA GLN A 4 -44.26 -12.19 -2.45
C GLN A 4 -42.74 -12.06 -2.29
N SER A 5 -42.19 -10.86 -2.48
CA SER A 5 -40.76 -10.60 -2.25
C SER A 5 -40.39 -10.76 -0.78
N PHE A 6 -41.28 -10.35 0.13
CA PHE A 6 -41.06 -10.48 1.57
C PHE A 6 -41.13 -11.94 2.05
N LEU A 7 -42.05 -12.73 1.50
CA LEU A 7 -42.16 -14.17 1.79
C LEU A 7 -40.93 -14.95 1.29
N ILE A 8 -40.40 -14.62 0.11
CA ILE A 8 -39.18 -15.25 -0.42
C ILE A 8 -37.97 -14.91 0.47
N GLN A 9 -37.85 -13.67 0.95
CA GLN A 9 -36.78 -13.29 1.87
C GLN A 9 -36.86 -14.02 3.21
N GLN A 10 -38.05 -14.17 3.81
CA GLN A 10 -38.20 -14.94 5.04
C GLN A 10 -37.87 -16.42 4.83
N GLN A 11 -38.29 -16.99 3.71
CA GLN A 11 -38.01 -18.40 3.40
C GLN A 11 -36.50 -18.63 3.21
N LEU A 12 -35.79 -17.71 2.57
CA LEU A 12 -34.33 -17.74 2.42
C LEU A 12 -33.60 -17.65 3.77
N ILE A 13 -34.07 -16.78 4.68
CA ILE A 13 -33.49 -16.66 6.02
C ILE A 13 -33.72 -17.96 6.82
N GLN A 14 -34.90 -18.55 6.73
CA GLN A 14 -35.23 -19.81 7.42
C GLN A 14 -34.39 -20.99 6.88
N THR A 15 -34.16 -21.04 5.57
CA THR A 15 -33.30 -22.06 4.96
C THR A 15 -31.84 -21.90 5.39
N LEU A 16 -31.33 -20.67 5.49
CA LEU A 16 -29.97 -20.40 5.95
C LEU A 16 -29.77 -20.71 7.44
N LEU A 17 -30.80 -20.51 8.27
CA LEU A 17 -30.75 -20.89 9.69
C LEU A 17 -30.73 -22.41 9.87
N ASN A 18 -31.56 -23.15 9.13
CA ASN A 18 -31.56 -24.61 9.18
C ASN A 18 -30.23 -25.21 8.68
N TYR A 19 -29.63 -24.64 7.63
CA TYR A 19 -28.35 -25.10 7.09
C TYR A 19 -27.19 -24.96 8.10
N ASN A 20 -27.16 -23.88 8.89
CA ASN A 20 -26.14 -23.69 9.93
C ASN A 20 -26.31 -24.66 11.11
N GLN A 21 -27.55 -25.05 11.42
CA GLN A 21 -27.84 -25.96 12.53
C GLN A 21 -27.38 -27.40 12.21
N ASP A 22 -27.57 -27.85 10.96
CA ASP A 22 -27.06 -29.15 10.48
C ASP A 22 -25.53 -29.20 10.42
N TYR A 23 -24.88 -28.07 10.12
CA TYR A 23 -23.41 -27.98 10.12
C TYR A 23 -22.84 -28.12 11.54
N THR A 24 -23.47 -27.52 12.55
CA THR A 24 -23.01 -27.63 13.94
C THR A 24 -23.18 -29.03 14.55
N SER A 25 -24.24 -29.74 14.17
CA SER A 25 -24.52 -31.10 14.65
C SER A 25 -23.49 -32.12 14.14
N ASN A 26 -23.05 -32.00 12.88
CA ASN A 26 -22.08 -32.93 12.27
C ASN A 26 -20.63 -32.76 12.76
N THR A 27 -20.27 -31.59 13.30
CA THR A 27 -18.94 -31.38 13.91
C THR A 27 -18.79 -31.96 15.31
N THR A 28 -19.89 -32.25 16.00
CA THR A 28 -19.85 -32.73 17.39
C THR A 28 -19.73 -34.26 17.49
N SER A 29 -20.07 -35.00 16.42
CA SER A 29 -20.03 -36.46 16.38
C SER A 29 -18.69 -37.06 15.92
N LEU A 30 -17.70 -36.26 15.52
CA LEU A 30 -16.42 -36.75 14.99
C LEU A 30 -15.23 -36.72 15.98
N ASN A 31 -15.42 -36.29 17.22
CA ASN A 31 -14.32 -36.08 18.18
C ASN A 31 -14.32 -36.99 19.43
N THR A 32 -15.03 -38.11 19.39
CA THR A 32 -15.02 -39.11 20.46
C THR A 32 -14.71 -40.46 19.84
N ASN A 33 -13.43 -40.83 19.78
CA ASN A 33 -12.90 -42.21 19.75
C ASN A 33 -11.40 -42.16 19.41
N GLN A 34 -10.54 -42.05 20.42
CA GLN A 34 -9.19 -42.59 20.37
C GLN A 34 -8.68 -42.81 21.79
N ASP A 35 -8.87 -44.06 22.24
CA ASP A 35 -8.41 -44.58 23.51
C ASP A 35 -6.89 -44.85 23.52
N LEU A 36 -6.37 -44.75 24.74
CA LEU A 36 -5.02 -45.06 25.22
C LEU A 36 -4.51 -46.43 24.79
N GLU A 37 -3.22 -46.50 24.42
CA GLU A 37 -2.36 -47.62 24.84
C GLU A 37 -0.87 -47.19 24.85
N ASN A 38 -0.26 -47.36 26.03
CA ASN A 38 1.18 -47.38 26.31
C ASN A 38 1.56 -48.88 26.46
N PRO A 39 2.83 -49.36 26.32
CA PRO A 39 3.91 -48.87 27.17
C PRO A 39 5.37 -49.03 26.66
N SER A 40 6.28 -48.52 27.49
CA SER A 40 7.56 -49.12 27.93
C SER A 40 8.89 -48.72 27.27
N SER A 41 9.70 -48.15 28.16
CA SER A 41 11.12 -47.86 28.19
C SER A 41 12.02 -49.09 28.30
N VAL A 42 13.22 -49.08 27.70
CA VAL A 42 14.46 -49.65 28.26
C VAL A 42 15.68 -48.90 27.71
N SER A 43 16.56 -48.47 28.63
CA SER A 43 17.90 -47.90 28.41
C SER A 43 18.99 -48.98 28.43
N SER A 44 20.19 -48.67 27.91
CA SER A 44 21.54 -48.92 28.49
C SER A 44 22.58 -48.99 27.36
N ASN A 45 23.54 -48.05 27.31
CA ASN A 45 24.88 -48.03 27.92
C ASN A 45 25.92 -48.93 27.22
N HIS A 46 27.00 -48.33 26.68
CA HIS A 46 28.38 -48.36 27.21
C HIS A 46 29.43 -48.01 26.12
N HIS A 47 30.32 -47.03 26.38
CA HIS A 47 31.78 -47.14 26.66
C HIS A 47 32.61 -47.65 25.46
N ASP A 48 33.80 -47.13 25.10
CA ASP A 48 34.74 -46.21 25.75
C ASP A 48 35.85 -45.79 24.76
N SER A 49 36.57 -44.70 25.09
CA SER A 49 38.00 -44.31 24.91
C SER A 49 38.93 -45.13 23.99
N ASP A 50 40.04 -44.66 23.42
CA ASP A 50 40.79 -43.41 23.27
C ASP A 50 41.92 -43.76 22.26
N ASP A 51 42.53 -42.74 21.64
CA ASP A 51 43.97 -42.60 21.40
C ASP A 51 44.47 -42.13 20.01
N HIS A 52 45.22 -41.03 20.12
CA HIS A 52 46.44 -40.62 19.43
C HIS A 52 46.52 -40.26 17.92
N ASN A 53 46.78 -38.96 17.73
CA ASN A 53 47.39 -38.27 16.59
C ASN A 53 48.72 -38.89 16.11
N SER A 54 48.88 -39.03 14.77
CA SER A 54 50.13 -38.69 14.06
C SER A 54 49.95 -38.54 12.53
N ILE A 55 50.04 -37.30 12.05
CA ILE A 55 50.89 -36.77 10.95
C ILE A 55 50.90 -37.47 9.55
N LEU A 56 50.23 -36.79 8.58
CA LEU A 56 50.68 -36.40 7.19
C LEU A 56 50.69 -37.47 6.04
N PRO A 57 50.84 -37.09 4.73
CA PRO A 57 49.75 -36.63 3.85
C PRO A 57 49.72 -37.25 2.42
N THR A 58 48.68 -36.90 1.64
CA THR A 58 48.64 -36.81 0.16
C THR A 58 48.59 -38.10 -0.70
N ILE A 59 47.65 -38.13 -1.65
CA ILE A 59 47.72 -38.49 -3.09
C ILE A 59 46.35 -39.05 -3.60
N PRO A 60 45.94 -38.80 -4.86
CA PRO A 60 44.57 -38.42 -5.19
C PRO A 60 43.69 -39.49 -5.89
N LEU A 61 42.38 -39.20 -5.84
CA LEU A 61 41.31 -39.41 -6.84
C LEU A 61 41.43 -40.58 -7.82
N PHE A 62 40.70 -41.66 -7.49
CA PHE A 62 40.22 -42.65 -8.43
C PHE A 62 38.84 -42.32 -9.00
N LEU A 63 38.66 -42.87 -10.20
CA LEU A 63 37.59 -42.76 -11.19
C LEU A 63 36.13 -43.02 -10.75
N ASN A 64 35.26 -42.25 -11.41
CA ASN A 64 34.07 -42.66 -12.19
C ASN A 64 32.78 -43.12 -11.46
N SER A 65 31.67 -42.42 -11.75
CA SER A 65 30.35 -43.05 -11.84
C SER A 65 29.49 -42.35 -12.89
N SER A 66 29.09 -43.15 -13.87
CA SER A 66 28.18 -42.86 -14.98
C SER A 66 26.78 -42.43 -14.52
N LYS A 67 26.22 -41.38 -15.14
CA LYS A 67 24.76 -41.15 -15.18
C LYS A 67 24.29 -40.73 -16.58
N ASN A 68 23.48 -41.61 -17.15
CA ASN A 68 22.69 -41.48 -18.38
C ASN A 68 22.01 -40.10 -18.54
N ARG A 69 22.27 -39.42 -19.66
CA ARG A 69 21.46 -38.29 -20.15
C ARG A 69 20.53 -38.78 -21.27
N LYS A 70 19.22 -38.74 -21.02
CA LYS A 70 18.20 -38.91 -22.07
C LYS A 70 18.20 -37.66 -22.95
N THR A 71 18.39 -37.84 -24.26
CA THR A 71 18.33 -36.80 -25.28
C THR A 71 16.88 -36.39 -25.53
N LEU A 72 16.53 -35.14 -25.19
CA LEU A 72 15.23 -34.57 -25.54
C LEU A 72 15.23 -34.15 -27.01
N HIS A 73 14.38 -34.77 -27.83
CA HIS A 73 14.15 -34.38 -29.21
C HIS A 73 13.48 -33.01 -29.27
N ARG A 74 14.17 -32.04 -29.89
CA ARG A 74 13.70 -30.69 -30.16
C ARG A 74 12.70 -30.72 -31.32
N CYS A 75 11.41 -30.51 -31.05
CA CYS A 75 10.41 -30.30 -32.09
C CYS A 75 10.77 -29.04 -32.89
N ARG A 76 11.16 -29.22 -34.16
CA ARG A 76 11.31 -28.16 -35.15
C ARG A 76 9.97 -27.97 -35.84
N SER A 77 9.19 -26.99 -35.40
CA SER A 77 8.04 -26.46 -36.16
C SER A 77 7.69 -25.04 -35.71
N SER A 78 8.65 -24.13 -35.76
CA SER A 78 8.34 -22.71 -35.89
C SER A 78 9.14 -22.18 -37.09
N PRO A 79 8.49 -21.75 -38.18
CA PRO A 79 9.16 -21.06 -39.28
C PRO A 79 9.88 -19.83 -38.71
N ALA A 80 11.01 -19.48 -39.31
CA ALA A 80 11.83 -18.36 -38.91
C ALA A 80 10.97 -17.11 -38.64
N LEU A 81 10.95 -16.69 -37.38
CA LEU A 81 10.37 -15.44 -36.93
C LEU A 81 11.16 -14.32 -37.62
N THR A 82 10.67 -13.86 -38.77
CA THR A 82 11.20 -12.66 -39.41
C THR A 82 11.09 -11.54 -38.39
N VAL A 83 12.20 -10.89 -38.06
CA VAL A 83 12.23 -9.75 -37.16
C VAL A 83 11.43 -8.64 -37.84
N MET A 84 10.12 -8.60 -37.58
CA MET A 84 9.25 -7.53 -38.01
C MET A 84 9.59 -6.32 -37.15
N HIS A 85 10.11 -5.28 -37.80
CA HIS A 85 10.30 -3.99 -37.17
C HIS A 85 8.90 -3.44 -36.88
N ASP A 86 8.55 -3.37 -35.60
CA ASP A 86 7.28 -2.83 -35.13
C ASP A 86 7.27 -1.32 -35.45
N THR A 87 6.72 -0.94 -36.60
CA THR A 87 6.49 0.47 -36.96
C THR A 87 5.24 0.97 -36.26
N ARG A 88 5.22 0.86 -34.92
CA ARG A 88 4.21 1.51 -34.09
C ARG A 88 4.51 3.00 -34.07
N GLU A 89 3.50 3.82 -34.38
CA GLU A 89 3.46 5.14 -33.79
C GLU A 89 3.48 4.94 -32.27
N ASN A 90 4.50 5.51 -31.62
CA ASN A 90 4.56 5.58 -30.18
C ASN A 90 3.31 6.33 -29.72
N VAL A 91 2.30 5.61 -29.25
CA VAL A 91 1.23 6.20 -28.45
C VAL A 91 1.95 6.82 -27.27
N SER A 92 2.08 8.15 -27.28
CA SER A 92 2.74 8.89 -26.22
C SER A 92 2.05 8.52 -24.93
N LYS A 93 2.77 7.88 -24.01
CA LYS A 93 2.27 7.65 -22.65
C LYS A 93 1.85 9.02 -22.12
N PRO A 94 0.65 9.17 -21.54
CA PRO A 94 0.27 10.42 -20.90
C PRO A 94 1.31 10.72 -19.83
N VAL A 95 2.13 11.74 -20.05
CA VAL A 95 3.13 12.18 -19.07
C VAL A 95 2.34 12.85 -17.95
N PRO A 96 2.29 12.28 -16.74
CA PRO A 96 1.65 12.97 -15.63
C PRO A 96 2.52 14.18 -15.29
N SER A 97 2.03 15.40 -15.50
CA SER A 97 2.71 16.63 -15.08
C SER A 97 2.55 16.85 -13.57
N SER A 98 2.85 15.83 -12.76
CA SER A 98 2.68 15.79 -11.30
C SER A 98 3.38 16.97 -10.62
N ALA A 99 4.60 17.30 -11.05
CA ALA A 99 5.41 18.36 -10.48
C ALA A 99 4.80 19.77 -10.64
N SER A 100 3.98 20.01 -11.67
CA SER A 100 3.33 21.31 -11.88
C SER A 100 2.20 21.54 -10.87
N LEU A 101 1.41 20.49 -10.60
CA LEU A 101 0.26 20.54 -9.71
C LEU A 101 0.69 20.78 -8.25
N VAL A 102 1.77 20.10 -7.80
CA VAL A 102 2.29 20.29 -6.43
C VAL A 102 2.82 21.72 -6.22
N LYS A 103 3.53 22.27 -7.21
CA LYS A 103 4.04 23.65 -7.15
C LYS A 103 2.89 24.66 -7.09
N GLN A 104 1.85 24.46 -7.90
CA GLN A 104 0.65 25.30 -7.89
C GLN A 104 -0.10 25.20 -6.56
N ALA A 105 -0.25 24.00 -6.01
CA ALA A 105 -0.91 23.79 -4.71
C ALA A 105 -0.14 24.42 -3.55
N ALA A 106 1.20 24.31 -3.54
CA ALA A 106 2.04 24.95 -2.54
C ALA A 106 1.93 26.48 -2.59
N LEU A 107 1.90 27.06 -3.80
CA LEU A 107 1.69 28.50 -3.97
C LEU A 107 0.31 28.93 -3.45
N LEU A 108 -0.75 28.21 -3.83
CA LEU A 108 -2.11 28.48 -3.35
C LEU A 108 -2.21 28.36 -1.83
N LEU A 109 -1.53 27.40 -1.20
CA LEU A 109 -1.47 27.28 0.25
C LEU A 109 -0.80 28.50 0.90
N ILE A 110 0.30 29.01 0.33
CA ILE A 110 0.97 30.21 0.85
C ILE A 110 0.03 31.41 0.79
N VAL A 111 -0.67 31.60 -0.34
CA VAL A 111 -1.67 32.67 -0.49
C VAL A 111 -2.82 32.49 0.51
N TYR A 112 -3.27 31.26 0.71
CA TYR A 112 -4.32 30.92 1.67
C TYR A 112 -3.93 31.24 3.12
N LEU A 113 -2.72 30.85 3.53
CA LEU A 113 -2.18 31.18 4.85
C LEU A 113 -1.99 32.69 5.02
N PHE A 114 -1.51 33.38 3.99
CA PHE A 114 -1.38 34.84 4.01
C PHE A 114 -2.74 35.52 4.23
N LEU A 115 -3.79 35.06 3.54
CA LEU A 115 -5.15 35.57 3.72
C LEU A 115 -5.67 35.29 5.14
N GLY A 116 -5.45 34.08 5.67
CA GLY A 116 -5.83 33.74 7.05
C GLY A 116 -5.13 34.62 8.10
N VAL A 117 -3.83 34.84 7.91
CA VAL A 117 -3.01 35.73 8.75
C VAL A 117 -3.53 37.16 8.71
N LEU A 118 -3.87 37.66 7.51
CA LEU A 118 -4.39 39.01 7.32
C LEU A 118 -5.75 39.18 8.04
N ILE A 119 -6.66 38.21 7.89
CA ILE A 119 -7.97 38.23 8.54
C ILE A 119 -7.83 38.20 10.07
N TYR A 120 -6.94 37.36 10.61
CA TYR A 120 -6.66 37.32 12.04
C TYR A 120 -6.08 38.65 12.52
N ALA A 121 -5.07 39.19 11.82
CA ALA A 121 -4.39 40.43 12.20
C ALA A 121 -5.35 41.62 12.24
N PHE A 122 -6.30 41.71 11.29
CA PHE A 122 -7.32 42.76 11.29
C PHE A 122 -8.44 42.57 12.32
N ASN A 123 -8.74 41.34 12.72
CA ASN A 123 -9.85 41.02 13.63
C ASN A 123 -9.37 40.53 15.00
N ARG A 124 -8.17 40.95 15.43
CA ARG A 124 -7.52 40.48 16.67
C ARG A 124 -8.42 40.58 17.90
N ASP A 125 -9.20 41.65 18.02
CA ASP A 125 -10.11 41.89 19.16
C ASP A 125 -11.18 40.80 19.34
N HIS A 126 -11.43 40.01 18.30
CA HIS A 126 -12.40 38.90 18.30
C HIS A 126 -11.76 37.54 18.63
N PHE A 127 -10.49 37.53 19.04
CA PHE A 127 -9.76 36.33 19.47
C PHE A 127 -9.31 36.51 20.93
N SER A 128 -9.44 35.44 21.72
CA SER A 128 -8.91 35.38 23.08
C SER A 128 -7.60 34.60 23.09
N GLY A 129 -6.60 35.08 23.82
CA GLY A 129 -5.35 34.36 24.03
C GLY A 129 -4.26 35.22 24.63
N ILE A 130 -3.12 34.60 24.94
CA ILE A 130 -1.92 35.32 25.39
C ILE A 130 -1.29 36.00 24.18
N GLU A 131 -1.24 37.32 24.24
CA GLU A 131 -0.73 38.19 23.20
C GLU A 131 0.81 38.24 23.21
N THR A 132 1.44 37.89 22.09
CA THR A 132 2.88 38.11 21.90
C THR A 132 3.15 39.08 20.76
N ASN A 133 3.02 38.63 19.51
CA ASN A 133 3.19 39.48 18.34
C ASN A 133 2.04 39.22 17.37
N PRO A 134 1.33 40.25 16.88
CA PRO A 134 0.16 40.06 16.01
C PRO A 134 0.38 39.16 14.80
N PHE A 135 1.53 39.28 14.14
CA PHE A 135 1.82 38.48 12.95
C PHE A 135 2.24 37.05 13.30
N ILE A 136 3.05 36.87 14.35
CA ILE A 136 3.50 35.54 14.77
C ILE A 136 2.33 34.74 15.33
N ASP A 137 1.49 35.37 16.15
CA ASP A 137 0.29 34.76 16.73
C ASP A 137 -0.69 34.34 15.63
N ALA A 138 -0.85 35.15 14.58
CA ALA A 138 -1.68 34.85 13.43
C ALA A 138 -1.20 33.63 12.63
N ILE A 139 0.11 33.59 12.32
CA ILE A 139 0.72 32.47 11.58
C ILE A 139 0.59 31.20 12.41
N TYR A 140 0.93 31.27 13.70
CA TYR A 140 0.84 30.17 14.63
C TYR A 140 -0.60 29.64 14.73
N PHE A 141 -1.59 30.52 14.91
CA PHE A 141 -3.01 30.14 14.94
C PHE A 141 -3.45 29.45 13.64
N CYS A 142 -3.09 30.00 12.48
CA CYS A 142 -3.44 29.43 11.18
C CYS A 142 -2.85 28.03 10.99
N ILE A 143 -1.58 27.84 11.33
CA ILE A 143 -0.92 26.53 11.23
C ILE A 143 -1.51 25.53 12.23
N VAL A 144 -1.63 25.89 13.50
CA VAL A 144 -2.17 25.01 14.56
C VAL A 144 -3.59 24.55 14.24
N THR A 145 -4.39 25.45 13.67
CA THR A 145 -5.77 25.17 13.26
C THR A 145 -5.83 24.32 11.99
N MET A 146 -5.01 24.63 10.98
CA MET A 146 -4.96 23.87 9.72
C MET A 146 -4.38 22.46 9.89
N CYS A 147 -3.37 22.31 10.73
CA CYS A 147 -2.79 21.02 11.12
C CYS A 147 -3.66 20.26 12.13
N THR A 148 -4.86 20.76 12.45
CA THR A 148 -5.83 20.14 13.35
C THR A 148 -5.26 19.80 14.73
N ILE A 149 -4.28 20.56 15.21
CA ILE A 149 -3.69 20.36 16.55
C ILE A 149 -4.58 21.04 17.59
N GLY A 150 -4.90 22.33 17.38
CA GLY A 150 -5.90 23.05 18.16
C GLY A 150 -5.66 23.13 19.67
N TYR A 151 -4.51 23.65 20.13
CA TYR A 151 -4.24 23.81 21.58
C TYR A 151 -5.28 24.67 22.32
N GLY A 152 -5.97 25.57 21.63
CA GLY A 152 -6.96 26.46 22.25
C GLY A 152 -6.37 27.59 23.10
N ASP A 153 -5.05 27.79 23.04
CA ASP A 153 -4.33 28.93 23.62
C ASP A 153 -4.64 30.26 22.91
N ILE A 154 -4.97 30.17 21.62
CA ILE A 154 -5.59 31.22 20.81
C ILE A 154 -6.88 30.66 20.24
N ALA A 155 -8.01 31.29 20.55
CA ALA A 155 -9.33 30.82 20.15
C ALA A 155 -10.26 31.97 19.72
N PRO A 156 -11.14 31.75 18.73
CA PRO A 156 -12.13 32.75 18.33
C PRO A 156 -13.18 32.94 19.43
N SER A 157 -13.34 34.17 19.93
CA SER A 157 -14.30 34.51 20.97
C SER A 157 -15.65 34.94 20.38
N SER A 158 -15.63 35.65 19.23
CA SER A 158 -16.84 36.18 18.58
C SER A 158 -17.52 35.20 17.63
N ALA A 159 -18.82 35.42 17.36
CA ALA A 159 -19.58 34.62 16.40
C ALA A 159 -18.98 34.66 14.98
N ALA A 160 -18.56 35.86 14.53
CA ALA A 160 -17.94 36.03 13.22
C ALA A 160 -16.60 35.29 13.10
N ALA A 161 -15.75 35.39 14.13
CA ALA A 161 -14.47 34.69 14.17
C ALA A 161 -14.62 33.17 14.19
N LYS A 162 -15.66 32.65 14.87
CA LYS A 162 -16.00 31.22 14.87
C LYS A 162 -16.45 30.73 13.49
N ILE A 163 -17.31 31.48 12.80
CA ILE A 163 -17.74 31.14 11.42
C ILE A 163 -16.54 31.14 10.47
N PHE A 164 -15.67 32.15 10.57
CA PHE A 164 -14.42 32.20 9.82
C PHE A 164 -13.55 30.97 10.09
N ALA A 165 -13.31 30.63 11.37
CA ALA A 165 -12.51 29.48 11.74
C ALA A 165 -13.09 28.16 11.18
N CYS A 166 -14.42 27.98 11.20
CA CYS A 166 -15.07 26.81 10.60
C CYS A 166 -14.80 26.69 9.09
N LEU A 167 -15.00 27.78 8.34
CA LEU A 167 -14.71 27.79 6.89
C LEU A 167 -13.22 27.59 6.61
N PHE A 168 -12.36 28.19 7.44
CA PHE A 168 -10.92 28.11 7.31
C PHE A 168 -10.39 26.67 7.53
N VAL A 169 -10.95 25.93 8.49
CA VAL A 169 -10.55 24.53 8.72
C VAL A 169 -10.98 23.64 7.54
N LEU A 170 -12.22 23.79 7.05
CA LEU A 170 -12.73 22.96 5.96
C LEU A 170 -11.91 23.09 4.68
N VAL A 171 -11.55 24.32 4.31
CA VAL A 171 -10.71 24.58 3.13
C VAL A 171 -9.25 24.20 3.40
N GLY A 172 -8.73 24.51 4.60
CA GLY A 172 -7.35 24.22 5.00
C GLY A 172 -7.03 22.71 4.98
N PHE A 173 -7.97 21.88 5.43
CA PHE A 173 -7.81 20.42 5.39
C PHE A 173 -7.63 19.89 3.95
N GLY A 174 -8.38 20.44 2.99
CA GLY A 174 -8.22 20.09 1.57
C GLY A 174 -6.84 20.44 1.02
N PHE A 175 -6.28 21.59 1.42
CA PHE A 175 -4.91 21.94 1.02
C PHE A 175 -3.86 20.99 1.61
N ILE A 176 -4.01 20.60 2.88
CA ILE A 176 -3.13 19.61 3.52
C ILE A 176 -3.16 18.28 2.77
N ASP A 177 -4.33 17.81 2.34
CA ASP A 177 -4.47 16.58 1.55
C ASP A 177 -3.79 16.69 0.17
N ILE A 178 -3.93 17.82 -0.52
CA ILE A 178 -3.25 18.05 -1.81
C ILE A 178 -1.72 18.04 -1.64
N LEU A 179 -1.20 18.68 -0.58
CA LEU A 179 0.23 18.62 -0.27
C LEU A 179 0.67 17.19 0.04
N LEU A 180 -0.12 16.48 0.83
CA LEU A 180 0.13 15.08 1.17
C LEU A 180 0.23 14.25 -0.10
N SER A 181 -0.77 14.34 -0.98
CA SER A 181 -0.83 13.65 -2.28
C SER A 181 0.34 14.04 -3.19
N GLY A 182 0.71 15.32 -3.23
CA GLY A 182 1.82 15.82 -4.03
C GLY A 182 3.16 15.19 -3.66
N VAL A 183 3.45 15.11 -2.37
CA VAL A 183 4.66 14.42 -1.89
C VAL A 183 4.57 12.91 -2.21
N VAL A 184 3.38 12.30 -2.35
CA VAL A 184 3.24 10.84 -2.60
C VAL A 184 3.71 10.62 -4.02
N ASN A 185 3.13 11.39 -4.94
CA ASN A 185 3.43 11.35 -6.35
C ASN A 185 4.91 11.63 -6.60
N TYR A 186 5.51 12.63 -5.94
CA TYR A 186 6.95 12.87 -6.06
C TYR A 186 7.80 11.65 -5.65
N VAL A 187 7.45 10.99 -4.54
CA VAL A 187 8.15 9.78 -4.06
C VAL A 187 7.89 8.57 -4.97
N LEU A 188 6.73 8.50 -5.62
CA LEU A 188 6.39 7.47 -6.60
C LEU A 188 7.16 7.70 -7.92
N ASP A 189 7.19 8.93 -8.42
CA ASP A 189 7.91 9.32 -9.63
C ASP A 189 9.42 9.02 -9.48
N LEU A 190 9.98 9.27 -8.29
CA LEU A 190 11.37 8.92 -7.99
C LEU A 190 11.61 7.40 -8.04
N GLN A 191 10.62 6.60 -7.64
CA GLN A 191 10.70 5.14 -7.74
C GLN A 191 10.54 4.66 -9.18
N GLU A 192 9.63 5.27 -9.96
CA GLU A 192 9.41 4.95 -11.36
C GLU A 192 10.68 5.23 -12.18
N ASN A 193 11.29 6.41 -12.00
CA ASN A 193 12.51 6.78 -12.72
C ASN A 193 13.67 5.82 -12.43
N MET A 194 13.86 5.41 -11.16
CA MET A 194 14.88 4.40 -10.82
C MET A 194 14.59 3.02 -11.42
N ILE A 195 13.31 2.65 -11.58
CA ILE A 195 12.94 1.38 -12.20
C ILE A 195 13.17 1.43 -13.71
N LEU A 196 12.80 2.53 -14.37
CA LEU A 196 13.00 2.70 -15.81
C LEU A 196 14.48 2.65 -16.20
N THR A 197 15.36 3.34 -15.46
CA THR A 197 16.82 3.24 -15.67
C THR A 197 17.31 1.80 -15.49
N GLY A 198 16.79 1.07 -14.50
CA GLY A 198 17.14 -0.33 -14.28
C GLY A 198 16.57 -1.31 -15.32
N ILE A 199 15.48 -0.96 -16.01
CA ILE A 199 14.89 -1.79 -17.10
C ILE A 199 15.64 -1.56 -18.41
N GLU A 200 15.99 -0.31 -18.73
CA GLU A 200 16.78 0.02 -19.92
C GLU A 200 18.14 -0.69 -19.88
N GLU A 201 18.77 -0.74 -18.71
CA GLU A 201 20.03 -1.45 -18.47
C GLU A 201 19.88 -2.98 -18.53
N ASN A 202 18.73 -3.55 -18.14
CA ASN A 202 18.46 -5.00 -18.22
C ASN A 202 17.87 -5.47 -19.56
N SER A 203 17.56 -4.57 -20.49
CA SER A 203 16.98 -4.94 -21.80
C SER A 203 17.93 -5.79 -22.68
N VAL A 204 19.20 -5.90 -22.29
CA VAL A 204 20.21 -6.72 -22.97
C VAL A 204 20.22 -8.18 -22.46
N GLU A 205 19.70 -8.48 -21.27
CA GLU A 205 19.69 -9.85 -20.73
C GLU A 205 18.27 -10.33 -20.35
N GLY A 206 17.85 -11.42 -20.98
CA GLY A 206 16.48 -11.92 -20.99
C GLY A 206 15.79 -12.04 -19.62
N PHE A 207 14.48 -11.76 -19.62
CA PHE A 207 13.55 -11.84 -18.50
C PHE A 207 13.65 -13.18 -17.74
N SER A 208 14.48 -13.21 -16.69
CA SER A 208 14.71 -14.39 -15.86
C SER A 208 13.64 -14.48 -14.75
N VAL A 209 13.01 -15.63 -14.58
CA VAL A 209 12.07 -15.95 -13.47
C VAL A 209 12.72 -15.69 -12.09
N LYS A 210 14.05 -15.76 -12.01
CA LYS A 210 14.83 -15.40 -10.83
C LYS A 210 14.66 -13.92 -10.47
N ASN A 211 14.58 -13.03 -11.47
CA ASN A 211 14.30 -11.60 -11.30
C ASN A 211 12.88 -11.38 -10.78
N TYR A 212 11.88 -12.16 -11.20
CA TYR A 212 10.49 -12.05 -10.69
C TYR A 212 10.34 -12.50 -9.23
N ILE A 213 10.94 -13.63 -8.84
CA ILE A 213 10.92 -14.10 -7.43
C ILE A 213 11.72 -13.14 -6.54
N TYR A 214 12.86 -12.66 -7.05
CA TYR A 214 13.64 -11.61 -6.40
C TYR A 214 12.81 -10.33 -6.27
N ASP A 215 12.05 -9.91 -7.29
CA ASP A 215 11.23 -8.70 -7.26
C ASP A 215 10.05 -8.81 -6.29
N LYS A 216 9.45 -10.00 -6.13
CA LYS A 216 8.43 -10.25 -5.09
C LYS A 216 8.99 -10.19 -3.67
N ALA A 217 10.22 -10.67 -3.46
CA ALA A 217 10.93 -10.52 -2.18
C ALA A 217 11.39 -9.07 -1.94
N LYS A 218 11.86 -8.40 -2.99
CA LYS A 218 12.29 -6.99 -3.01
C LYS A 218 11.12 -6.06 -2.75
N GLY A 219 9.94 -6.32 -3.30
CA GLY A 219 8.70 -5.59 -3.03
C GLY A 219 8.29 -5.67 -1.56
N ARG A 220 8.40 -6.86 -0.93
CA ARG A 220 8.17 -7.01 0.52
C ARG A 220 9.17 -6.22 1.36
N MET A 221 10.43 -6.17 0.94
CA MET A 221 11.46 -5.38 1.62
C MET A 221 11.22 -3.88 1.46
N ARG A 222 10.82 -3.41 0.27
CA ARG A 222 10.50 -1.99 0.01
C ARG A 222 9.38 -1.49 0.91
N ILE A 223 8.29 -2.24 1.07
CA ILE A 223 7.17 -1.85 1.95
C ILE A 223 7.63 -1.77 3.41
N ARG A 224 8.37 -2.78 3.90
CA ARG A 224 8.89 -2.77 5.28
C ARG A 224 9.89 -1.64 5.53
N LEU A 225 10.74 -1.35 4.55
CA LEU A 225 11.71 -0.26 4.60
C LEU A 225 11.00 1.10 4.60
N LYS A 226 9.99 1.31 3.75
CA LYS A 226 9.17 2.55 3.75
C LYS A 226 8.51 2.78 5.11
N VAL A 227 7.88 1.74 5.67
CA VAL A 227 7.26 1.82 7.00
C VAL A 227 8.30 2.10 8.09
N GLY A 228 9.43 1.38 8.08
CA GLY A 228 10.50 1.58 9.06
C GLY A 228 11.11 2.98 9.00
N LEU A 229 11.37 3.48 7.78
CA LEU A 229 11.86 4.84 7.55
C LEU A 229 10.84 5.88 8.02
N ALA A 230 9.56 5.70 7.73
CA ALA A 230 8.52 6.63 8.14
C ALA A 230 8.37 6.69 9.67
N ILE A 231 8.40 5.53 10.35
CA ILE A 231 8.42 5.47 11.81
C ILE A 231 9.68 6.19 12.35
N GLY A 232 10.84 5.96 11.73
CA GLY A 232 12.08 6.65 12.09
C GLY A 232 11.97 8.18 11.98
N VAL A 233 11.40 8.69 10.88
CA VAL A 233 11.16 10.14 10.69
C VAL A 233 10.26 10.69 11.79
N VAL A 234 9.20 9.99 12.18
CA VAL A 234 8.31 10.43 13.28
C VAL A 234 9.07 10.56 14.60
N PHE A 235 9.88 9.55 14.95
CA PHE A 235 10.72 9.63 16.15
C PHE A 235 11.74 10.77 16.08
N CYS A 236 12.34 11.02 14.91
CA CYS A 236 13.23 12.15 14.70
C CYS A 236 12.51 13.50 14.87
N CYS A 237 11.30 13.66 14.31
CA CYS A 237 10.48 14.86 14.48
C CYS A 237 10.15 15.12 15.95
N ILE A 238 9.76 14.08 16.69
CA ILE A 238 9.44 14.19 18.12
C ILE A 238 10.70 14.55 18.92
N GLY A 239 11.82 13.86 18.67
CA GLY A 239 13.09 14.12 19.35
C GLY A 239 13.61 15.54 19.09
N PHE A 240 13.60 15.97 17.82
CA PHE A 240 14.00 17.33 17.44
C PHE A 240 13.12 18.39 18.12
N GLY A 241 11.80 18.24 18.08
CA GLY A 241 10.88 19.13 18.78
C GLY A 241 11.12 19.19 20.29
N SER A 242 11.37 18.04 20.91
CA SER A 242 11.62 17.95 22.36
C SER A 242 12.89 18.69 22.77
N VAL A 243 13.96 18.55 22.00
CA VAL A 243 15.23 19.24 22.26
C VAL A 243 15.06 20.76 22.11
N VAL A 244 14.39 21.20 21.04
CA VAL A 244 14.17 22.63 20.81
C VAL A 244 13.28 23.25 21.90
N LEU A 245 12.21 22.56 22.30
CA LEU A 245 11.31 22.99 23.37
C LEU A 245 12.03 23.13 24.73
N TYR A 246 12.94 22.21 25.04
CA TYR A 246 13.75 22.27 26.25
C TYR A 246 14.61 23.54 26.32
N TYR A 247 15.20 23.94 25.19
CA TYR A 247 16.05 25.14 25.13
C TYR A 247 15.28 26.45 24.94
N MET A 248 14.21 26.46 24.16
CA MET A 248 13.49 27.69 23.78
C MET A 248 12.39 28.08 24.76
N GLU A 249 11.64 27.11 25.28
CA GLU A 249 10.52 27.35 26.21
C GLU A 249 10.90 27.03 27.66
N GLU A 250 12.18 26.67 27.91
CA GLU A 250 12.74 26.30 29.22
C GLU A 250 11.89 25.24 29.96
N LEU A 251 11.26 24.34 29.20
CA LEU A 251 10.43 23.28 29.73
C LEU A 251 11.28 22.14 30.30
N SER A 252 10.75 21.40 31.27
CA SER A 252 11.41 20.17 31.74
C SER A 252 11.54 19.16 30.59
N VAL A 253 12.47 18.20 30.71
CA VAL A 253 12.69 17.18 29.66
C VAL A 253 11.41 16.39 29.37
N ILE A 254 10.66 16.05 30.43
CA ILE A 254 9.41 15.29 30.34
C ILE A 254 8.33 16.15 29.67
N ASP A 255 8.22 17.41 30.05
CA ASP A 255 7.20 18.31 29.52
C ASP A 255 7.46 18.69 28.07
N SER A 256 8.74 18.84 27.70
CA SER A 256 9.17 19.08 26.32
C SER A 256 8.86 17.88 25.43
N PHE A 257 9.14 16.67 25.91
CA PHE A 257 8.79 15.44 25.21
C PHE A 257 7.27 15.27 25.09
N TYR A 258 6.55 15.47 26.19
CA TYR A 258 5.09 15.39 26.23
C TYR A 258 4.45 16.35 25.24
N LEU A 259 4.82 17.64 25.28
CA LEU A 259 4.29 18.63 24.35
C LEU A 259 4.65 18.26 22.91
N SER A 260 5.89 17.82 22.65
CA SER A 260 6.30 17.39 21.31
C SER A 260 5.44 16.24 20.76
N VAL A 261 5.19 15.21 21.56
CA VAL A 261 4.33 14.08 21.17
C VAL A 261 2.90 14.56 20.91
N MET A 262 2.29 15.34 21.81
CA MET A 262 0.92 15.83 21.67
C MET A 262 0.73 16.73 20.45
N SER A 263 1.77 17.50 20.11
CA SER A 263 1.81 18.38 18.94
C SER A 263 1.87 17.59 17.63
N VAL A 264 2.86 16.68 17.54
CA VAL A 264 3.18 15.93 16.32
C VAL A 264 2.09 14.91 15.98
N THR A 265 1.43 14.36 17.00
CA THR A 265 0.29 13.44 16.85
C THR A 265 -1.06 14.15 16.70
N THR A 266 -1.08 15.48 16.66
CA THR A 266 -2.29 16.31 16.52
C THR A 266 -3.36 16.03 17.58
N VAL A 267 -2.94 15.66 18.81
CA VAL A 267 -3.87 15.47 19.95
C VAL A 267 -4.17 16.82 20.60
N GLY A 268 -3.12 17.62 20.86
CA GLY A 268 -3.24 19.03 21.25
C GLY A 268 -4.16 19.33 22.44
N TYR A 269 -3.98 18.67 23.59
CA TYR A 269 -4.84 18.87 24.77
C TYR A 269 -4.97 20.33 25.24
N GLY A 270 -3.99 21.19 24.95
CA GLY A 270 -4.03 22.60 25.31
C GLY A 270 -3.62 22.92 26.74
N ASP A 271 -3.25 21.92 27.53
CA ASP A 271 -2.71 22.07 28.88
C ASP A 271 -1.35 22.80 28.88
N ARG A 272 -0.58 22.64 27.80
CA ARG A 272 0.63 23.41 27.51
C ARG A 272 0.67 23.84 26.05
N ALA A 273 1.21 25.04 25.83
CA ALA A 273 1.36 25.64 24.50
C ALA A 273 2.57 26.57 24.48
N PHE A 274 2.95 27.02 23.28
CA PHE A 274 4.09 27.90 23.04
C PHE A 274 3.80 29.31 23.56
N LYS A 275 4.59 29.77 24.53
CA LYS A 275 4.40 31.09 25.14
C LYS A 275 5.37 32.11 24.58
N SER A 276 6.58 31.69 24.21
CA SER A 276 7.58 32.60 23.68
C SER A 276 7.27 32.97 22.21
N PRO A 277 7.54 34.21 21.77
CA PRO A 277 7.36 34.59 20.37
C PRO A 277 8.27 33.77 19.44
N GLN A 278 9.48 33.44 19.91
CA GLN A 278 10.43 32.63 19.15
C GLN A 278 9.93 31.18 19.03
N GLY A 279 9.38 30.61 20.11
CA GLY A 279 8.80 29.28 20.12
C GLY A 279 7.57 29.15 19.24
N ARG A 280 6.68 30.16 19.20
CA ARG A 280 5.53 30.20 18.27
C ARG A 280 5.96 30.24 16.81
N LEU A 281 7.01 31.00 16.49
CA LEU A 281 7.57 31.04 15.14
C LEU A 281 8.18 29.68 14.75
N PHE A 282 8.95 29.07 15.65
CA PHE A 282 9.47 27.72 15.46
C PHE A 282 8.34 26.71 15.25
N ALA A 283 7.33 26.72 16.12
CA ALA A 283 6.17 25.84 16.06
C ALA A 283 5.45 25.96 14.71
N SER A 284 5.26 27.18 14.21
CA SER A 284 4.59 27.42 12.92
C SER A 284 5.24 26.66 11.75
N VAL A 285 6.57 26.61 11.71
CA VAL A 285 7.30 25.89 10.66
C VAL A 285 7.36 24.39 10.98
N TRP A 286 7.77 24.06 12.20
CA TRP A 286 8.02 22.68 12.61
C TRP A 286 6.75 21.82 12.63
N LEU A 287 5.62 22.35 13.10
CA LEU A 287 4.35 21.62 13.16
C LEU A 287 3.81 21.31 11.78
N LEU A 288 3.96 22.23 10.81
CA LEU A 288 3.53 21.98 9.43
C LEU A 288 4.24 20.76 8.83
N PHE A 289 5.57 20.69 8.95
CA PHE A 289 6.33 19.56 8.41
C PHE A 289 6.14 18.27 9.21
N SER A 290 6.09 18.37 10.53
CA SER A 290 6.00 17.18 11.41
C SER A 290 4.64 16.49 11.31
N THR A 291 3.55 17.25 11.20
CA THR A 291 2.21 16.69 11.04
C THR A 291 2.03 16.02 9.68
N LEU A 292 2.57 16.59 8.61
CA LEU A 292 2.63 15.93 7.29
C LEU A 292 3.44 14.63 7.34
N ALA A 293 4.56 14.61 8.06
CA ALA A 293 5.38 13.41 8.23
C ALA A 293 4.62 12.29 8.97
N VAL A 294 3.90 12.63 10.05
CA VAL A 294 3.06 11.67 10.80
C VAL A 294 1.90 11.15 9.96
N ALA A 295 1.18 12.04 9.27
CA ALA A 295 0.09 11.65 8.37
C ALA A 295 0.58 10.63 7.33
N ARG A 296 1.80 10.81 6.81
CA ARG A 296 2.43 9.84 5.91
C ARG A 296 2.84 8.53 6.56
N ALA A 297 3.38 8.58 7.77
CA ALA A 297 3.70 7.36 8.49
C ALA A 297 2.44 6.51 8.69
N PHE A 298 1.31 7.13 9.03
CA PHE A 298 0.03 6.43 9.15
C PHE A 298 -0.45 5.86 7.81
N LEU A 299 -0.34 6.61 6.72
CA LEU A 299 -0.70 6.14 5.38
C LEU A 299 0.13 4.92 4.96
N TYR A 300 1.44 4.94 5.17
CA TYR A 300 2.30 3.78 4.88
C TYR A 300 2.00 2.57 5.77
N LEU A 301 1.63 2.79 7.03
CA LEU A 301 1.15 1.71 7.89
C LEU A 301 -0.16 1.12 7.36
N ALA A 302 -1.09 1.96 6.91
CA ALA A 302 -2.34 1.52 6.29
C ALA A 302 -2.07 0.72 5.00
N GLU A 303 -1.22 1.22 4.10
CA GLU A 303 -0.78 0.50 2.89
C GLU A 303 -0.18 -0.86 3.24
N ALA A 304 0.72 -0.92 4.23
CA ALA A 304 1.32 -2.18 4.64
C ALA A 304 0.30 -3.19 5.20
N ARG A 305 -0.75 -2.71 5.88
CA ARG A 305 -1.87 -3.52 6.38
C ARG A 305 -2.75 -4.02 5.24
N ILE A 306 -3.12 -3.13 4.32
CA ILE A 306 -3.89 -3.44 3.11
C ILE A 306 -3.16 -4.50 2.28
N ASP A 307 -1.87 -4.30 2.04
CA ASP A 307 -1.02 -5.24 1.31
C ASP A 307 -0.93 -6.61 1.99
N LYS A 308 -0.83 -6.63 3.33
CA LYS A 308 -0.84 -7.90 4.09
C LYS A 308 -2.17 -8.62 3.94
N ARG A 309 -3.29 -7.90 3.92
CA ARG A 309 -4.63 -8.46 3.68
C ARG A 309 -4.78 -8.97 2.25
N HIS A 310 -4.41 -8.18 1.24
CA HIS A 310 -4.43 -8.59 -0.16
C HIS A 310 -3.62 -9.87 -0.41
N ARG A 311 -2.45 -10.02 0.24
CA ARG A 311 -1.65 -11.25 0.13
C ARG A 311 -2.33 -12.47 0.76
N ARG A 312 -3.04 -12.30 1.87
CA ARG A 312 -3.78 -13.41 2.51
C ARG A 312 -4.92 -13.88 1.61
N ILE A 313 -5.68 -12.94 1.05
CA ILE A 313 -6.77 -13.23 0.10
C ILE A 313 -6.20 -13.94 -1.13
N ALA A 314 -5.14 -13.40 -1.74
CA ALA A 314 -4.51 -14.04 -2.89
C ALA A 314 -4.05 -15.47 -2.57
N LYS A 315 -3.35 -15.68 -1.45
CA LYS A 315 -2.90 -17.03 -1.06
C LYS A 315 -4.08 -17.98 -0.86
N TRP A 316 -5.16 -17.52 -0.23
CA TRP A 316 -6.39 -18.30 -0.04
C TRP A 316 -7.04 -18.66 -1.38
N VAL A 317 -7.24 -17.69 -2.28
CA VAL A 317 -7.82 -17.91 -3.62
C VAL A 317 -7.01 -18.92 -4.44
N LEU A 318 -5.67 -18.89 -4.35
CA LEU A 318 -4.80 -19.82 -5.05
C LEU A 318 -4.85 -21.26 -4.52
N HIS A 319 -5.14 -21.47 -3.24
CA HIS A 319 -5.19 -22.81 -2.63
C HIS A 319 -6.61 -23.35 -2.50
N ARG A 320 -7.63 -22.52 -2.73
CA ARG A 320 -9.03 -22.95 -2.74
C ARG A 320 -9.30 -23.79 -3.97
N GLU A 321 -9.88 -24.98 -3.74
CA GLU A 321 -10.39 -25.84 -4.79
C GLU A 321 -11.54 -25.15 -5.56
N ILE A 322 -11.68 -25.48 -6.84
CA ILE A 322 -12.68 -24.91 -7.74
C ILE A 322 -13.97 -25.71 -7.57
N THR A 323 -15.10 -25.04 -7.38
CA THR A 323 -16.42 -25.68 -7.34
C THR A 323 -17.03 -25.79 -8.75
N VAL A 324 -18.15 -26.52 -8.89
CA VAL A 324 -18.86 -26.60 -10.19
C VAL A 324 -19.44 -25.24 -10.59
N GLU A 325 -19.91 -24.45 -9.62
CA GLU A 325 -20.39 -23.08 -9.88
C GLU A 325 -19.26 -22.17 -10.34
N ASP A 326 -18.09 -22.26 -9.70
CA ASP A 326 -16.88 -21.56 -10.13
C ASP A 326 -16.49 -21.97 -11.56
N LEU A 327 -16.74 -23.24 -11.92
CA LEU A 327 -16.41 -23.77 -13.23
C LEU A 327 -17.25 -23.11 -14.33
N VAL A 328 -18.55 -22.98 -14.08
CA VAL A 328 -19.50 -22.29 -14.97
C VAL A 328 -19.19 -20.80 -15.05
N ALA A 329 -18.80 -20.16 -13.94
CA ALA A 329 -18.46 -18.75 -13.91
C ALA A 329 -17.14 -18.42 -14.61
N ALA A 330 -16.21 -19.36 -14.70
CA ALA A 330 -14.93 -19.20 -15.37
C ALA A 330 -15.00 -19.45 -16.89
N ASP A 331 -16.02 -20.17 -17.35
CA ASP A 331 -16.24 -20.49 -18.77
C ASP A 331 -16.78 -19.27 -19.52
N LEU A 332 -15.87 -18.52 -20.16
CA LEU A 332 -16.18 -17.29 -20.89
C LEU A 332 -16.80 -17.55 -22.27
N ASN A 333 -16.55 -18.72 -22.86
CA ASN A 333 -16.98 -19.06 -24.22
C ASN A 333 -18.10 -20.11 -24.26
N HIS A 334 -18.57 -20.57 -23.10
CA HIS A 334 -19.67 -21.52 -22.94
C HIS A 334 -19.46 -22.85 -23.67
N ASN A 335 -18.21 -23.31 -23.76
CA ASN A 335 -17.87 -24.56 -24.45
C ASN A 335 -17.95 -25.80 -23.52
N GLY A 336 -18.19 -25.60 -22.22
CA GLY A 336 -18.32 -26.66 -21.22
C GLY A 336 -16.99 -27.13 -20.60
N PHE A 337 -15.86 -26.49 -20.91
CA PHE A 337 -14.55 -26.78 -20.31
C PHE A 337 -13.69 -25.52 -20.19
N ILE A 338 -12.93 -25.40 -19.09
CA ILE A 338 -12.10 -24.21 -18.86
C ILE A 338 -10.72 -24.39 -19.45
N SER A 339 -10.31 -23.47 -20.34
CA SER A 339 -8.93 -23.36 -20.79
C SER A 339 -8.00 -22.83 -19.70
N LYS A 340 -6.69 -23.09 -19.81
CA LYS A 340 -5.70 -22.54 -18.86
C LYS A 340 -5.77 -21.00 -18.76
N SER A 341 -6.05 -20.31 -19.87
CA SER A 341 -6.24 -18.86 -19.93
C SER A 341 -7.45 -18.40 -19.14
N GLU A 342 -8.61 -19.05 -19.32
CA GLU A 342 -9.85 -18.74 -18.59
C GLU A 342 -9.68 -19.00 -17.10
N TYR A 343 -9.01 -20.09 -16.72
CA TYR A 343 -8.69 -20.37 -15.32
C TYR A 343 -7.82 -19.28 -14.68
N VAL A 344 -6.84 -18.77 -15.41
CA VAL A 344 -5.98 -17.68 -14.95
C VAL A 344 -6.78 -16.38 -14.81
N VAL A 345 -7.62 -16.03 -15.79
CA VAL A 345 -8.49 -14.84 -15.75
C VAL A 345 -9.46 -14.95 -14.57
N TYR A 346 -10.09 -16.12 -14.37
CA TYR A 346 -10.97 -16.38 -13.24
C TYR A 346 -10.26 -16.19 -11.90
N LYS A 347 -9.09 -16.81 -11.70
CA LYS A 347 -8.33 -16.64 -10.46
C LYS A 347 -7.84 -15.21 -10.25
N LEU A 348 -7.51 -14.46 -11.31
CA LEU A 348 -7.19 -13.04 -11.21
C LEU A 348 -8.40 -12.19 -10.83
N LYS A 349 -9.60 -12.52 -11.34
CA LYS A 349 -10.88 -11.88 -10.98
C LYS A 349 -11.20 -12.13 -9.50
N GLU A 350 -11.12 -13.38 -9.05
CA GLU A 350 -11.34 -13.75 -7.63
C GLU A 350 -10.34 -13.08 -6.68
N MET A 351 -9.08 -12.91 -7.09
CA MET A 351 -8.08 -12.18 -6.32
C MET A 351 -8.32 -10.66 -6.28
N GLY A 352 -9.33 -10.15 -7.01
CA GLY A 352 -9.61 -8.72 -7.14
C GLY A 352 -8.51 -7.96 -7.88
N LYS A 353 -7.75 -8.64 -8.74
CA LYS A 353 -6.67 -8.02 -9.54
C LYS A 353 -7.17 -7.42 -10.85
N ILE A 354 -8.25 -7.99 -11.39
CA ILE A 354 -8.93 -7.51 -12.58
C ILE A 354 -10.43 -7.46 -12.28
N GLY A 355 -11.09 -6.38 -12.67
CA GLY A 355 -12.54 -6.27 -12.61
C GLY A 355 -13.18 -6.95 -13.82
N GLU A 356 -14.45 -7.31 -13.68
CA GLU A 356 -15.25 -7.85 -14.79
C GLU A 356 -15.33 -6.86 -15.96
N LYS A 357 -15.46 -5.57 -15.66
CA LYS A 357 -15.47 -4.50 -16.67
C LYS A 357 -14.16 -4.46 -17.45
N ASP A 358 -13.03 -4.65 -16.79
CA ASP A 358 -11.71 -4.63 -17.44
C ASP A 358 -11.57 -5.81 -18.41
N VAL A 359 -12.00 -7.00 -17.97
CA VAL A 359 -12.03 -8.20 -18.83
C VAL A 359 -12.93 -7.97 -20.04
N LEU A 360 -14.14 -7.45 -19.85
CA LEU A 360 -15.09 -7.17 -20.94
C LEU A 360 -14.54 -6.13 -21.93
N GLN A 361 -13.90 -5.06 -21.46
CA GLN A 361 -13.29 -4.06 -22.34
C GLN A 361 -12.16 -4.65 -23.19
N ILE A 362 -11.33 -5.52 -22.59
CA ILE A 362 -10.26 -6.21 -23.32
C ILE A 362 -10.86 -7.20 -24.34
N CYS A 363 -11.90 -7.93 -23.96
CA CYS A 363 -12.62 -8.82 -24.88
C CYS A 363 -13.28 -8.04 -26.04
N ASP A 364 -13.89 -6.88 -25.79
CA ASP A 364 -14.47 -6.03 -26.84
C ASP A 364 -13.40 -5.52 -27.82
N GLN A 365 -12.23 -5.10 -27.31
CA GLN A 365 -11.07 -4.75 -28.14
C GLN A 365 -10.60 -5.94 -28.98
N PHE A 366 -10.56 -7.13 -28.40
CA PHE A 366 -10.20 -8.36 -29.11
C PHE A 366 -11.21 -8.65 -30.23
N ASN A 367 -12.51 -8.61 -29.93
CA ASN A 367 -13.58 -8.89 -30.89
C ASN A 367 -13.59 -7.89 -32.06
N LYS A 368 -13.22 -6.62 -31.81
CA LYS A 368 -13.05 -5.62 -32.88
C LYS A 368 -11.94 -5.98 -33.87
N LEU A 369 -10.91 -6.67 -33.40
CA LEU A 369 -9.77 -7.10 -34.20
C LEU A 369 -10.05 -8.47 -34.84
N ASP A 370 -10.76 -9.36 -34.14
CA ASP A 370 -11.14 -10.71 -34.57
C ASP A 370 -12.37 -10.68 -35.50
N ARG A 371 -12.23 -10.08 -36.70
CA ARG A 371 -13.34 -9.91 -37.65
C ARG A 371 -13.96 -11.22 -38.13
N ASN A 372 -13.20 -12.31 -38.12
CA ASN A 372 -13.65 -13.63 -38.51
C ASN A 372 -14.23 -14.44 -37.32
N ASN A 373 -14.27 -13.85 -36.12
CA ASN A 373 -14.77 -14.46 -34.89
C ASN A 373 -14.13 -15.84 -34.61
N SER A 374 -12.86 -15.99 -35.01
CA SER A 374 -12.13 -17.25 -34.93
C SER A 374 -11.62 -17.55 -33.52
N GLY A 375 -11.73 -16.59 -32.61
CA GLY A 375 -11.12 -16.62 -31.28
C GLY A 375 -9.59 -16.48 -31.34
N LYS A 376 -9.03 -16.10 -32.50
CA LYS A 376 -7.58 -16.03 -32.74
C LYS A 376 -7.25 -14.81 -33.58
N LEU A 377 -6.31 -14.00 -33.10
CA LEU A 377 -5.76 -12.90 -33.89
C LEU A 377 -4.67 -13.41 -34.82
N THR A 378 -4.87 -13.25 -36.11
CA THR A 378 -3.87 -13.59 -37.13
C THR A 378 -3.18 -12.33 -37.65
N LEU A 379 -1.99 -12.50 -38.25
CA LEU A 379 -1.23 -11.39 -38.81
C LEU A 379 -2.02 -10.56 -39.85
N PRO A 380 -2.85 -11.18 -40.73
CA PRO A 380 -3.77 -10.45 -41.60
C PRO A 380 -4.78 -9.57 -40.86
N ASP A 381 -5.31 -10.01 -39.71
CA ASP A 381 -6.29 -9.23 -38.92
C ASP A 381 -5.68 -7.92 -38.39
N LEU A 382 -4.37 -7.94 -38.11
CA LEU A 382 -3.61 -6.78 -37.65
C LEU A 382 -3.16 -5.87 -38.80
N LEU A 383 -2.88 -6.45 -39.97
CA LEU A 383 -2.46 -5.71 -41.18
C LEU A 383 -3.62 -5.11 -41.98
N GLY A 384 -4.83 -5.65 -41.85
CA GLY A 384 -6.04 -5.20 -42.54
C GLY A 384 -6.55 -3.80 -42.13
N ARG A 385 -5.83 -3.09 -41.25
CA ARG A 385 -6.05 -1.67 -40.92
C ARG A 385 -5.43 -0.70 -41.93
N ARG A 386 -4.74 -1.18 -42.99
CA ARG A 386 -3.99 -0.37 -43.97
C ARG A 386 -4.36 -0.56 -45.44
N LEU A 387 -5.51 -1.16 -45.76
CA LEU A 387 -6.03 -1.19 -47.14
C LEU A 387 -7.39 -0.52 -47.22
#